data_AF-A0A3C1AEF6-F1
#
_entry.id   AF-A0A3C1AEF6-F1
#
_cell.length_a   1.000
_cell.length_b   1.000
_cell.length_c   1.000
_cell.angle_alpha   90.00
_cell.angle_beta   90.00
_cell.angle_gamma   90.00
#
_symmetry.space_group_name_H-M   'P 1'
#
loop_
_entity.id
_entity.type
_entity.pdbx_description
1 polymer ?
#
loop_
_entity_poly.entity_id
_entity_poly.type
_entity_poly.pdbx_seq_one_letter_code
_entity_poly.pdbx_strand_id
1 'polypeptide(L)'
;MNSLIFIHKILGIKMNRRILVLPLLPIICFITHCDTDMDLKIDEFIPPNASFTVSPDSGTILSIYTFDASSSSDSTDNMKKLLYRWDFDSNGNWDTNWSNTYRIQHTYDTYGIYAVTLEVQNSHGLISTTTREITVHDYPIEYGTVTDIDGNVYKKIKIGEQWWMAENLRTIHYRNGDPIYKATYETNTAHLDSGAYCYYNEVTANINIYGALYNYYAVQDTRKIAPVGWHVSTSTDWNTLINNIGCSAEEQYEVDWQRYYRGGSLKETGTKHWKAPNTGATNIINFTAVPGGYRKNEYRGWNFYSMGEECYFWTDTHIFYHLAYDRDEIGLGSSYYTLNNMMSVRCVKD
;
A
#
# COMPACT_ATOMS: atom_id res chain seq x y z
N MET A 1 15.40 -53.16 -53.39
CA MET A 1 15.36 -53.88 -52.11
C MET A 1 14.01 -53.58 -51.47
N ASN A 2 13.32 -54.64 -51.00
CA ASN A 2 12.14 -54.69 -50.10
C ASN A 2 11.03 -53.61 -50.29
N SER A 3 9.80 -53.93 -50.75
CA SER A 3 8.77 -54.75 -50.06
C SER A 3 8.39 -54.12 -48.70
N LEU A 4 7.15 -53.88 -48.27
CA LEU A 4 5.78 -54.16 -48.75
C LEU A 4 4.94 -52.85 -48.54
N ILE A 5 3.64 -52.69 -48.86
CA ILE A 5 2.58 -53.58 -49.36
C ILE A 5 1.59 -52.79 -50.25
N PHE A 6 0.62 -53.44 -50.88
CA PHE A 6 -0.50 -52.84 -51.63
C PHE A 6 -1.74 -53.72 -51.41
N ILE A 7 -2.96 -53.14 -51.48
CA ILE A 7 -4.21 -53.69 -52.07
C ILE A 7 -5.49 -53.20 -51.36
N HIS A 8 -6.48 -52.95 -52.22
CA HIS A 8 -7.81 -52.40 -51.99
C HIS A 8 -8.88 -53.50 -51.92
N LYS A 9 -10.12 -53.10 -51.60
CA LYS A 9 -11.40 -53.64 -52.13
C LYS A 9 -12.00 -54.96 -51.57
N ILE A 10 -13.30 -54.84 -51.20
CA ILE A 10 -14.48 -55.50 -51.84
C ILE A 10 -15.35 -56.53 -51.07
N LEU A 11 -16.67 -56.36 -51.28
CA LEU A 11 -17.82 -57.27 -51.14
C LEU A 11 -18.31 -57.73 -49.75
N GLY A 12 -19.64 -57.84 -49.66
CA GLY A 12 -20.38 -58.51 -48.58
C GLY A 12 -21.12 -59.76 -49.09
N ILE A 13 -22.35 -59.97 -48.58
CA ILE A 13 -23.29 -61.08 -48.84
C ILE A 13 -23.11 -62.31 -47.93
N LYS A 14 -24.09 -62.55 -47.04
CA LYS A 14 -24.96 -63.74 -47.10
C LYS A 14 -26.22 -63.64 -46.22
N MET A 15 -27.35 -64.03 -46.79
CA MET A 15 -28.64 -64.20 -46.11
C MET A 15 -28.72 -65.54 -45.39
N ASN A 16 -29.60 -65.68 -44.39
CA ASN A 16 -30.51 -66.83 -44.39
C ASN A 16 -31.86 -66.55 -43.72
N ARG A 17 -32.93 -67.21 -44.21
CA ARG A 17 -34.34 -67.00 -43.82
C ARG A 17 -34.72 -67.85 -42.60
N ARG A 18 -35.69 -67.38 -41.80
CA ARG A 18 -36.96 -68.10 -41.54
C ARG A 18 -38.10 -67.11 -41.28
N ILE A 19 -39.21 -67.29 -42.00
CA ILE A 19 -40.49 -66.64 -41.71
C ILE A 19 -41.37 -67.69 -41.02
N LEU A 20 -41.97 -67.32 -39.89
CA LEU A 20 -43.07 -68.08 -39.29
C LEU A 20 -44.21 -67.09 -39.04
N VAL A 21 -45.39 -67.35 -39.62
CA VAL A 21 -46.60 -66.54 -39.41
C VAL A 21 -47.49 -67.28 -38.42
N LEU A 22 -47.91 -66.60 -37.36
CA LEU A 22 -48.97 -67.02 -36.46
C LEU A 22 -49.99 -65.88 -36.35
N PRO A 23 -51.30 -66.17 -36.35
CA PRO A 23 -52.33 -65.14 -36.33
C PRO A 23 -52.54 -64.60 -34.91
N LEU A 24 -52.54 -63.27 -34.74
CA LEU A 24 -52.93 -62.62 -33.49
C LEU A 24 -54.38 -62.15 -33.57
N LEU A 25 -55.19 -62.63 -32.61
CA LEU A 25 -56.52 -62.11 -32.29
C LEU A 25 -56.41 -60.70 -31.67
N PRO A 26 -57.45 -59.87 -31.77
CA PRO A 26 -57.40 -58.49 -31.31
C PRO A 26 -57.46 -58.42 -29.78
N ILE A 27 -56.41 -57.89 -29.16
CA ILE A 27 -56.44 -57.49 -27.75
C ILE A 27 -56.58 -55.97 -27.69
N ILE A 28 -57.74 -55.52 -27.24
CA ILE A 28 -58.03 -54.12 -26.93
C ILE A 28 -57.14 -53.72 -25.75
N CYS A 29 -56.11 -52.93 -26.02
CA CYS A 29 -55.29 -52.34 -24.97
C CYS A 29 -55.85 -50.95 -24.63
N PHE A 30 -56.34 -50.79 -23.40
CA PHE A 30 -56.76 -49.48 -22.90
C PHE A 30 -55.54 -48.56 -22.82
N ILE A 31 -55.50 -47.53 -23.66
CA ILE A 31 -54.58 -46.41 -23.45
C ILE A 31 -55.13 -45.58 -22.29
N THR A 32 -54.76 -45.94 -21.07
CA THR A 32 -54.81 -44.98 -19.96
C THR A 32 -53.77 -43.91 -20.27
N HIS A 33 -54.22 -42.74 -20.75
CA HIS A 33 -53.36 -41.55 -20.77
C HIS A 33 -52.92 -41.28 -19.33
N CYS A 34 -51.65 -41.54 -19.07
CA CYS A 34 -50.96 -40.97 -17.94
C CYS A 34 -50.27 -39.72 -18.46
N ASP A 35 -51.02 -38.62 -18.57
CA ASP A 35 -50.46 -37.30 -18.82
C ASP A 35 -49.69 -36.86 -17.57
N THR A 36 -48.47 -37.38 -17.44
CA THR A 36 -47.41 -36.69 -16.74
C THR A 36 -46.62 -35.91 -17.78
N ASP A 37 -47.20 -34.80 -18.24
CA ASP A 37 -46.43 -33.66 -18.71
C ASP A 37 -45.62 -33.17 -17.50
N MET A 38 -44.46 -33.80 -17.31
CA MET A 38 -43.47 -33.35 -16.36
C MET A 38 -42.82 -32.11 -16.98
N ASP A 39 -43.40 -30.95 -16.68
CA ASP A 39 -42.85 -29.64 -17.01
C ASP A 39 -41.39 -29.58 -16.53
N LEU A 40 -40.48 -29.83 -17.48
CA LEU A 40 -39.05 -29.65 -17.30
C LEU A 40 -38.80 -28.15 -17.25
N LYS A 41 -38.99 -27.57 -16.07
CA LYS A 41 -38.44 -26.27 -15.73
C LYS A 41 -36.92 -26.37 -15.89
N ILE A 42 -36.44 -25.91 -17.03
CA ILE A 42 -35.07 -25.45 -17.17
C ILE A 42 -35.03 -24.19 -16.31
N ASP A 43 -34.42 -24.29 -15.12
CA ASP A 43 -34.10 -23.09 -14.34
C ASP A 43 -33.11 -22.26 -15.15
N GLU A 44 -33.63 -21.21 -15.79
CA GLU A 44 -32.86 -20.28 -16.59
C GLU A 44 -32.05 -19.39 -15.64
N PHE A 45 -30.76 -19.71 -15.47
CA PHE A 45 -29.85 -18.88 -14.71
C PHE A 45 -29.72 -17.51 -15.38
N ILE A 46 -29.92 -16.45 -14.59
CA ILE A 46 -29.79 -15.08 -15.08
C ILE A 46 -28.43 -14.50 -14.65
N PRO A 47 -27.94 -13.45 -15.33
CA PRO A 47 -26.80 -12.69 -14.82
C PRO A 47 -27.12 -12.04 -13.46
N PRO A 48 -26.12 -11.83 -12.59
CA PRO A 48 -26.30 -11.07 -11.37
C PRO A 48 -26.66 -9.60 -11.69
N ASN A 49 -27.13 -8.86 -10.69
CA ASN A 49 -27.23 -7.40 -10.71
C ASN A 49 -26.02 -6.81 -9.97
N ALA A 50 -25.09 -6.20 -10.70
CA ALA A 50 -23.93 -5.51 -10.14
C ALA A 50 -24.33 -4.14 -9.56
N SER A 51 -23.92 -3.86 -8.33
CA SER A 51 -24.21 -2.61 -7.62
C SER A 51 -23.18 -2.33 -6.54
N PHE A 52 -22.72 -1.08 -6.41
CA PHE A 52 -21.81 -0.67 -5.34
C PHE A 52 -22.01 0.76 -4.84
N THR A 53 -21.53 0.97 -3.62
CA THR A 53 -21.34 2.27 -2.98
C THR A 53 -19.85 2.58 -2.82
N VAL A 54 -19.52 3.86 -2.69
CA VAL A 54 -18.15 4.34 -2.45
C VAL A 54 -18.20 5.41 -1.36
N SER A 55 -17.21 5.39 -0.47
CA SER A 55 -17.07 6.34 0.64
C SER A 55 -15.60 6.75 0.83
N PRO A 56 -15.26 8.04 0.78
CA PRO A 56 -16.15 9.15 0.44
C PRO A 56 -16.55 9.12 -1.05
N ASP A 57 -17.61 9.84 -1.43
CA ASP A 57 -18.04 10.00 -2.83
C ASP A 57 -17.31 11.15 -3.56
N SER A 58 -16.69 12.04 -2.80
CA SER A 58 -15.73 13.07 -3.24
C SER A 58 -14.62 13.20 -2.20
N GLY A 59 -13.38 13.31 -2.65
CA GLY A 59 -12.21 13.42 -1.77
C GLY A 59 -11.03 14.09 -2.47
N THR A 60 -9.81 13.87 -1.97
CA THR A 60 -8.58 14.35 -2.59
C THR A 60 -7.65 13.19 -2.99
N ILE A 61 -6.49 13.51 -3.58
CA ILE A 61 -5.37 12.58 -3.79
C ILE A 61 -4.83 11.90 -2.51
N LEU A 62 -5.20 12.42 -1.33
CA LEU A 62 -4.86 11.83 -0.03
C LEU A 62 -6.00 10.99 0.59
N SER A 63 -7.18 10.95 -0.04
CA SER A 63 -8.32 10.20 0.48
C SER A 63 -8.24 8.71 0.13
N ILE A 64 -8.56 7.86 1.10
CA ILE A 64 -8.85 6.43 0.87
C ILE A 64 -10.32 6.30 0.47
N TYR A 65 -10.57 5.77 -0.72
CA TYR A 65 -11.91 5.46 -1.22
C TYR A 65 -12.23 4.00 -0.93
N THR A 66 -13.22 3.77 -0.07
CA THR A 66 -13.73 2.43 0.24
C THR A 66 -14.92 2.12 -0.65
N PHE A 67 -14.77 1.13 -1.52
CA PHE A 67 -15.82 0.61 -2.41
C PHE A 67 -16.48 -0.60 -1.76
N ASP A 68 -17.81 -0.65 -1.77
CA ASP A 68 -18.62 -1.69 -1.15
C ASP A 68 -19.71 -2.17 -2.12
N ALA A 69 -19.50 -3.37 -2.67
CA ALA A 69 -20.38 -4.07 -3.60
C ALA A 69 -21.44 -4.96 -2.93
N SER A 70 -21.65 -4.87 -1.60
CA SER A 70 -22.63 -5.70 -0.87
C SER A 70 -24.09 -5.49 -1.30
N SER A 71 -24.38 -4.43 -2.06
CA SER A 71 -25.67 -4.19 -2.70
C SER A 71 -25.88 -4.94 -4.02
N SER A 72 -24.88 -5.66 -4.54
CA SER A 72 -25.03 -6.57 -5.67
C SER A 72 -25.96 -7.74 -5.30
N SER A 73 -26.64 -8.34 -6.27
CA SER A 73 -27.60 -9.44 -6.03
C SER A 73 -27.67 -10.46 -7.16
N ASP A 74 -28.13 -11.67 -6.88
CA ASP A 74 -28.54 -12.67 -7.88
C ASP A 74 -29.75 -13.42 -7.33
N SER A 75 -30.84 -13.52 -8.10
CA SER A 75 -32.06 -14.22 -7.68
C SER A 75 -32.06 -15.72 -8.00
N THR A 76 -31.05 -16.19 -8.73
CA THR A 76 -30.89 -17.59 -9.19
C THR A 76 -29.65 -18.29 -8.63
N ASP A 77 -28.79 -17.59 -7.88
CA ASP A 77 -27.62 -18.17 -7.22
C ASP A 77 -27.45 -17.71 -5.75
N ASN A 78 -26.57 -18.40 -5.04
CA ASN A 78 -26.19 -18.07 -3.67
C ASN A 78 -25.22 -16.88 -3.67
N MET A 79 -25.66 -15.76 -3.09
CA MET A 79 -24.88 -14.54 -2.82
C MET A 79 -23.44 -14.75 -2.33
N LYS A 80 -23.17 -15.81 -1.56
CA LYS A 80 -21.83 -16.12 -1.02
C LYS A 80 -20.84 -16.67 -2.07
N LYS A 81 -21.31 -17.00 -3.27
CA LYS A 81 -20.49 -17.48 -4.38
C LYS A 81 -20.17 -16.40 -5.42
N LEU A 82 -20.78 -15.20 -5.31
CA LEU A 82 -20.50 -14.13 -6.24
C LEU A 82 -19.01 -13.74 -6.15
N LEU A 83 -18.42 -13.54 -7.32
CA LEU A 83 -17.07 -13.02 -7.48
C LEU A 83 -17.16 -11.58 -7.98
N TYR A 84 -16.23 -10.75 -7.53
CA TYR A 84 -16.14 -9.32 -7.82
C TYR A 84 -14.76 -9.03 -8.39
N ARG A 85 -14.68 -8.10 -9.35
CA ARG A 85 -13.41 -7.47 -9.77
C ARG A 85 -13.62 -6.01 -10.17
N TRP A 86 -12.56 -5.23 -10.06
CA TRP A 86 -12.59 -3.77 -10.19
C TRP A 86 -11.61 -3.27 -11.26
N ASP A 87 -12.05 -2.26 -11.99
CA ASP A 87 -11.28 -1.40 -12.88
C ASP A 87 -11.53 0.03 -12.37
N PHE A 88 -10.51 0.65 -11.76
CA PHE A 88 -10.63 1.88 -10.97
C PHE A 88 -10.51 3.17 -11.79
N ASP A 89 -10.15 3.08 -13.08
CA ASP A 89 -10.11 4.20 -14.03
C ASP A 89 -10.92 3.95 -15.32
N SER A 90 -11.50 2.75 -15.47
CA SER A 90 -12.22 2.26 -16.64
C SER A 90 -11.36 2.19 -17.91
N ASN A 91 -10.05 1.97 -17.79
CA ASN A 91 -9.14 1.84 -18.93
C ASN A 91 -9.32 0.52 -19.73
N GLY A 92 -10.11 -0.44 -19.21
CA GLY A 92 -10.39 -1.72 -19.85
C GLY A 92 -9.45 -2.85 -19.43
N ASN A 93 -8.50 -2.59 -18.52
CA ASN A 93 -7.73 -3.59 -17.81
C ASN A 93 -8.21 -3.67 -16.36
N TRP A 94 -8.39 -4.88 -15.84
CA TRP A 94 -8.83 -5.08 -14.47
C TRP A 94 -7.66 -4.92 -13.50
N ASP A 95 -7.76 -3.96 -12.58
CA ASP A 95 -6.78 -3.75 -11.51
C ASP A 95 -6.77 -4.91 -10.50
N THR A 96 -7.90 -5.61 -10.37
CA THR A 96 -8.03 -6.75 -9.46
C THR A 96 -8.34 -8.05 -10.19
N ASN A 97 -7.77 -9.14 -9.67
CA ASN A 97 -8.29 -10.48 -9.96
C ASN A 97 -9.69 -10.66 -9.37
N TRP A 98 -10.40 -11.69 -9.82
CA TRP A 98 -11.65 -12.14 -9.21
C TRP A 98 -11.46 -12.53 -7.74
N SER A 99 -12.31 -11.99 -6.86
CA SER A 99 -12.35 -12.30 -5.42
C SER A 99 -13.78 -12.42 -4.91
N ASN A 100 -14.01 -13.12 -3.79
CA ASN A 100 -15.28 -13.08 -3.08
C ASN A 100 -15.37 -11.92 -2.05
N THR A 101 -14.32 -11.11 -1.93
CA THR A 101 -14.32 -9.90 -1.11
C THR A 101 -15.08 -8.79 -1.84
N TYR A 102 -16.23 -8.39 -1.29
CA TYR A 102 -17.10 -7.34 -1.83
C TYR A 102 -16.73 -5.92 -1.36
N ARG A 103 -15.72 -5.77 -0.49
CA ARG A 103 -15.18 -4.47 -0.06
C ARG A 103 -13.71 -4.34 -0.45
N ILE A 104 -13.33 -3.17 -0.95
CA ILE A 104 -11.94 -2.86 -1.30
C ILE A 104 -11.64 -1.37 -1.04
N GLN A 105 -10.37 -1.06 -0.77
CA GLN A 105 -9.88 0.31 -0.65
C GLN A 105 -8.95 0.64 -1.82
N HIS A 106 -9.04 1.87 -2.32
CA HIS A 106 -8.17 2.38 -3.38
C HIS A 106 -7.88 3.88 -3.16
N THR A 107 -6.80 4.38 -3.76
CA THR A 107 -6.30 5.75 -3.63
C THR A 107 -5.78 6.24 -4.97
N TYR A 108 -5.98 7.51 -5.28
CA TYR A 108 -5.59 8.09 -6.57
C TYR A 108 -4.44 9.10 -6.40
N ASP A 109 -3.39 8.95 -7.19
CA ASP A 109 -2.21 9.84 -7.12
C ASP A 109 -2.31 11.08 -8.02
N THR A 110 -3.41 11.23 -8.77
CA THR A 110 -3.72 12.45 -9.53
C THR A 110 -5.17 12.87 -9.32
N TYR A 111 -5.44 14.18 -9.36
CA TYR A 111 -6.79 14.70 -9.32
C TYR A 111 -7.48 14.53 -10.68
N GLY A 112 -8.80 14.36 -10.67
CA GLY A 112 -9.58 14.10 -11.88
C GLY A 112 -10.96 13.50 -11.57
N ILE A 113 -11.69 13.18 -12.63
CA ILE A 113 -12.91 12.36 -12.55
C ILE A 113 -12.52 10.95 -12.98
N TYR A 114 -12.84 9.96 -12.15
CA TYR A 114 -12.55 8.55 -12.41
C TYR A 114 -13.86 7.80 -12.56
N ALA A 115 -14.00 7.06 -13.66
CA ALA A 115 -15.08 6.09 -13.84
C ALA A 115 -14.61 4.76 -13.25
N VAL A 116 -15.23 4.32 -12.15
CA VAL A 116 -14.92 3.04 -11.50
C VAL A 116 -15.93 2.01 -11.97
N THR A 117 -15.45 0.94 -12.58
CA THR A 117 -16.25 -0.18 -13.08
C THR A 117 -16.09 -1.41 -12.19
N LEU A 118 -17.22 -1.90 -11.69
CA LEU A 118 -17.35 -3.20 -11.04
C LEU A 118 -17.87 -4.22 -12.05
N GLU A 119 -17.28 -5.42 -12.08
CA GLU A 119 -17.91 -6.61 -12.66
C GLU A 119 -18.19 -7.65 -11.59
N VAL A 120 -19.38 -8.27 -11.67
CA VAL A 120 -19.84 -9.33 -10.78
C VAL A 120 -20.11 -10.58 -11.59
N GLN A 121 -19.58 -11.73 -11.16
CA GLN A 121 -19.79 -13.04 -11.76
C GLN A 121 -20.50 -13.98 -10.78
N ASN A 122 -21.50 -14.72 -11.26
CA ASN A 122 -22.15 -15.79 -10.50
C ASN A 122 -21.49 -17.17 -10.75
N SER A 123 -21.88 -18.21 -9.99
CA SER A 123 -21.26 -19.53 -10.09
C SER A 123 -21.58 -20.31 -11.38
N HIS A 124 -22.46 -19.77 -12.23
CA HIS A 124 -22.73 -20.27 -13.58
C HIS A 124 -21.87 -19.53 -14.65
N GLY A 125 -21.01 -18.60 -14.22
CA GLY A 125 -20.12 -17.83 -15.09
C GLY A 125 -20.78 -16.61 -15.74
N LEU A 126 -22.05 -16.34 -15.47
CA LEU A 126 -22.77 -15.19 -16.00
C LEU A 126 -22.30 -13.91 -15.29
N ILE A 127 -22.18 -12.83 -16.05
CA ILE A 127 -21.57 -11.57 -15.61
C ILE A 127 -22.52 -10.39 -15.77
N SER A 128 -22.37 -9.39 -14.90
CA SER A 128 -22.86 -8.04 -15.15
C SER A 128 -21.88 -6.98 -14.65
N THR A 129 -21.94 -5.81 -15.26
CA THR A 129 -21.11 -4.66 -14.91
C THR A 129 -21.96 -3.50 -14.40
N THR A 130 -21.35 -2.63 -13.62
CA THR A 130 -21.89 -1.31 -13.28
C THR A 130 -20.74 -0.32 -13.10
N THR A 131 -20.96 0.93 -13.44
CA THR A 131 -19.93 1.98 -13.43
C THR A 131 -20.45 3.19 -12.66
N ARG A 132 -19.61 3.80 -11.82
CA ARG A 132 -19.88 5.09 -11.18
C ARG A 132 -18.69 6.02 -11.36
N GLU A 133 -18.98 7.29 -11.60
CA GLU A 133 -17.97 8.34 -11.51
C GLU A 133 -17.75 8.74 -10.04
N ILE A 134 -16.50 9.07 -9.71
CA ILE A 134 -16.09 9.79 -8.50
C ILE A 134 -15.21 10.97 -8.87
N THR A 135 -15.16 11.98 -8.01
CA THR A 135 -14.29 13.15 -8.20
C THR A 135 -13.18 13.16 -7.15
N VAL A 136 -11.93 13.10 -7.63
CA VAL A 136 -10.71 13.27 -6.85
C VAL A 136 -10.24 14.70 -7.04
N HIS A 137 -10.22 15.49 -5.97
CA HIS A 137 -9.73 16.86 -5.99
C HIS A 137 -8.22 16.93 -5.74
N ASP A 138 -7.61 18.02 -6.18
CA ASP A 138 -6.23 18.34 -5.81
C ASP A 138 -6.13 18.62 -4.29
N TYR A 139 -4.95 18.42 -3.71
CA TYR A 139 -4.69 18.73 -2.31
C TYR A 139 -3.82 20.00 -2.22
N PRO A 140 -4.40 21.17 -1.86
CA PRO A 140 -3.65 22.43 -1.82
C PRO A 140 -2.68 22.45 -0.63
N ILE A 141 -1.42 22.09 -0.88
CA ILE A 141 -0.36 22.12 0.13
C ILE A 141 0.01 23.58 0.43
N GLU A 142 -0.09 23.98 1.71
CA GLU A 142 0.47 25.25 2.18
C GLU A 142 1.97 25.10 2.47
N TYR A 143 2.76 26.10 2.10
CA TYR A 143 4.23 26.10 2.28
C TYR A 143 4.70 27.26 3.16
N GLY A 144 5.91 27.12 3.70
CA GLY A 144 6.63 28.25 4.27
C GLY A 144 8.03 27.86 4.72
N THR A 145 8.58 28.61 5.67
CA THR A 145 9.83 28.26 6.35
C THR A 145 9.71 28.30 7.87
N VAL A 146 10.71 27.72 8.52
CA VAL A 146 11.03 27.84 9.95
C VAL A 146 12.55 27.98 10.10
N THR A 147 13.00 28.66 11.16
CA THR A 147 14.42 28.85 11.47
C THR A 147 14.73 28.34 12.87
N ASP A 148 15.83 27.62 13.05
CA ASP A 148 16.30 27.17 14.38
C ASP A 148 17.20 28.21 15.08
N ILE A 149 17.76 27.84 16.22
CA ILE A 149 18.63 28.69 17.04
C ILE A 149 19.96 29.04 16.33
N ASP A 150 20.39 28.22 15.38
CA ASP A 150 21.63 28.37 14.62
C ASP A 150 21.47 29.19 13.34
N GLY A 151 20.25 29.69 13.07
CA GLY A 151 19.93 30.39 11.84
C GLY A 151 19.75 29.46 10.63
N ASN A 152 19.70 28.14 10.82
CA ASN A 152 19.36 27.24 9.73
C ASN A 152 17.90 27.49 9.34
N VAL A 153 17.67 27.90 8.09
CA VAL A 153 16.34 27.98 7.51
C VAL A 153 15.98 26.62 6.92
N TYR A 154 14.74 26.20 7.17
CA TYR A 154 14.15 24.97 6.66
C TYR A 154 12.82 25.25 5.99
N LYS A 155 12.51 24.53 4.92
CA LYS A 155 11.17 24.45 4.34
C LYS A 155 10.21 23.74 5.30
N LYS A 156 8.95 24.15 5.29
CA LYS A 156 7.84 23.45 5.93
C LYS A 156 6.64 23.36 4.98
N ILE A 157 5.80 22.37 5.25
CA ILE A 157 4.54 22.09 4.56
C ILE A 157 3.44 21.89 5.60
N LYS A 158 2.18 22.18 5.24
CA LYS A 158 1.03 21.80 6.05
C LYS A 158 0.44 20.49 5.53
N ILE A 159 0.19 19.53 6.42
CA ILE A 159 -0.42 18.23 6.12
C ILE A 159 -1.57 18.01 7.12
N GLY A 160 -2.79 18.03 6.62
CA GLY A 160 -3.98 18.23 7.46
C GLY A 160 -3.88 19.57 8.20
N GLU A 161 -3.96 19.53 9.53
CA GLU A 161 -3.74 20.71 10.37
C GLU A 161 -2.28 20.91 10.80
N GLN A 162 -1.45 19.87 10.75
CA GLN A 162 -0.07 19.93 11.27
C GLN A 162 0.91 20.54 10.27
N TRP A 163 1.81 21.37 10.78
CA TRP A 163 2.98 21.86 10.05
C TRP A 163 4.16 20.92 10.24
N TRP A 164 4.65 20.33 9.16
CA TRP A 164 5.82 19.45 9.15
C TRP A 164 7.01 20.15 8.50
N MET A 165 8.22 19.95 9.03
CA MET A 165 9.43 20.28 8.29
C MET A 165 9.50 19.41 7.02
N ALA A 166 9.86 20.01 5.88
CA ALA A 166 10.12 19.31 4.62
C ALA A 166 11.61 18.95 4.43
N GLU A 167 12.46 19.30 5.40
CA GLU A 167 13.91 19.05 5.44
C GLU A 167 14.29 18.48 6.82
N ASN A 168 15.33 17.66 6.89
CA ASN A 168 15.80 17.07 8.15
C ASN A 168 16.49 18.13 9.03
N LEU A 169 16.30 18.06 10.34
CA LEU A 169 16.92 18.98 11.30
C LEU A 169 18.46 18.91 11.23
N ARG A 170 19.12 20.06 11.35
CA ARG A 170 20.59 20.22 11.36
C ARG A 170 21.12 21.20 12.42
N THR A 171 20.32 21.49 13.44
CA THR A 171 20.76 22.27 14.63
C THR A 171 21.95 21.58 15.31
N ILE A 172 22.90 22.37 15.78
CA ILE A 172 24.08 21.94 16.54
C ILE A 172 24.11 22.55 17.95
N HIS A 173 23.23 23.51 18.26
CA HIS A 173 22.92 23.94 19.62
C HIS A 173 21.49 23.53 20.03
N TYR A 174 21.28 23.39 21.33
CA TYR A 174 19.96 23.32 21.96
C TYR A 174 19.30 24.71 21.96
N ARG A 175 17.98 24.78 22.19
CA ARG A 175 17.19 26.03 22.17
C ARG A 175 17.63 27.07 23.21
N ASN A 176 18.38 26.69 24.24
CA ASN A 176 18.98 27.61 25.22
C ASN A 176 20.37 28.14 24.80
N GLY A 177 20.91 27.72 23.67
CA GLY A 177 22.23 28.09 23.17
C GLY A 177 23.38 27.18 23.62
N ASP A 178 23.13 26.15 24.44
CA ASP A 178 24.17 25.16 24.77
C ASP A 178 24.55 24.35 23.53
N PRO A 179 25.84 24.03 23.30
CA PRO A 179 26.25 23.15 22.22
C PRO A 179 25.78 21.71 22.48
N ILE A 180 25.25 21.06 21.44
CA ILE A 180 25.04 19.62 21.41
C ILE A 180 26.41 18.97 21.14
N TYR A 181 26.69 17.82 21.77
CA TYR A 181 27.98 17.16 21.55
C TYR A 181 28.12 16.62 20.13
N LYS A 182 29.22 16.93 19.43
CA LYS A 182 29.51 16.36 18.09
C LYS A 182 30.28 15.05 18.22
N ALA A 183 29.62 13.93 18.01
CA ALA A 183 30.22 12.60 18.11
C ALA A 183 31.04 12.24 16.86
N THR A 184 32.31 11.85 17.05
CA THR A 184 33.16 11.30 15.98
C THR A 184 33.36 9.78 16.12
N TYR A 185 34.06 9.13 15.19
CA TYR A 185 34.45 7.71 15.27
C TYR A 185 35.24 7.41 16.55
N GLU A 186 36.14 8.31 16.94
CA GLU A 186 37.07 8.11 18.06
C GLU A 186 36.44 8.41 19.43
N THR A 187 35.48 9.34 19.50
CA THR A 187 35.03 9.91 20.77
C THR A 187 33.70 9.37 21.31
N ASN A 188 32.95 8.58 20.52
CA ASN A 188 31.57 8.21 20.83
C ASN A 188 31.41 7.10 21.90
N THR A 189 32.46 6.81 22.67
CA THR A 189 32.39 6.01 23.91
C THR A 189 32.17 6.87 25.16
N ALA A 190 32.42 8.18 25.08
CA ALA A 190 32.38 9.09 26.22
C ALA A 190 30.98 9.69 26.51
N HIS A 191 30.01 9.53 25.60
CA HIS A 191 28.70 10.19 25.63
C HIS A 191 27.54 9.20 25.37
N LEU A 192 27.56 8.06 26.06
CA LEU A 192 26.53 7.01 25.94
C LEU A 192 25.24 7.29 26.74
N ASP A 193 25.17 8.44 27.40
CA ASP A 193 24.13 8.87 28.34
C ASP A 193 23.75 10.36 28.18
N SER A 194 24.28 11.02 27.16
CA SER A 194 24.15 12.47 26.95
C SER A 194 23.91 12.81 25.48
N GLY A 195 23.25 13.95 25.23
CA GLY A 195 22.77 14.30 23.89
C GLY A 195 23.88 14.65 22.91
N ALA A 196 23.90 13.96 21.78
CA ALA A 196 24.92 14.06 20.73
C ALA A 196 24.33 14.07 19.31
N TYR A 197 25.04 14.70 18.38
CA TYR A 197 24.78 14.66 16.93
C TYR A 197 26.03 14.26 16.14
N CYS A 198 25.85 13.82 14.90
CA CYS A 198 26.93 13.65 13.93
C CYS A 198 26.45 13.90 12.49
N TYR A 199 27.39 13.93 11.54
CA TYR A 199 27.11 13.94 10.10
C TYR A 199 27.37 12.54 9.54
N TYR A 200 26.61 12.11 8.54
CA TYR A 200 26.83 10.80 7.91
C TYR A 200 28.26 10.70 7.34
N ASN A 201 29.00 9.65 7.73
CA ASN A 201 30.45 9.46 7.44
C ASN A 201 31.34 10.67 7.82
N GLU A 202 30.90 11.52 8.75
CA GLU A 202 31.57 12.77 9.17
C GLU A 202 31.78 13.82 8.07
N VAL A 203 31.24 13.59 6.86
CA VAL A 203 31.39 14.50 5.72
C VAL A 203 30.53 15.74 5.94
N THR A 204 31.15 16.90 6.17
CA THR A 204 30.43 18.17 6.41
C THR A 204 29.43 18.55 5.31
N ALA A 205 29.67 18.18 4.05
CA ALA A 205 28.72 18.43 2.96
C ALA A 205 27.39 17.67 3.12
N ASN A 206 27.38 16.50 3.77
CA ASN A 206 26.19 15.67 3.94
C ASN A 206 25.10 16.33 4.78
N ILE A 207 25.46 17.26 5.68
CA ILE A 207 24.49 17.98 6.52
C ILE A 207 23.46 18.79 5.70
N ASN A 208 23.85 19.24 4.51
CA ASN A 208 23.01 20.06 3.63
C ASN A 208 22.06 19.22 2.77
N ILE A 209 22.22 17.90 2.77
CA ILE A 209 21.38 16.96 2.04
C ILE A 209 20.52 16.18 3.03
N TYR A 210 21.15 15.54 4.02
CA TYR A 210 20.53 14.57 4.91
C TYR A 210 20.21 15.11 6.32
N GLY A 211 20.59 16.35 6.62
CA GLY A 211 20.54 16.90 7.97
C GLY A 211 21.62 16.30 8.89
N ALA A 212 21.44 16.48 10.19
CA ALA A 212 22.27 15.82 11.20
C ALA A 212 21.57 14.55 11.74
N LEU A 213 22.38 13.59 12.19
CA LEU A 213 21.90 12.39 12.88
C LEU A 213 22.06 12.62 14.40
N TYR A 214 20.99 12.48 15.17
CA TYR A 214 20.95 12.72 16.61
C TYR A 214 20.77 11.41 17.38
N ASN A 215 21.36 11.28 18.57
CA ASN A 215 20.98 10.21 19.49
C ASN A 215 19.68 10.55 20.24
N TYR A 216 19.06 9.56 20.88
CA TYR A 216 17.78 9.75 21.57
C TYR A 216 17.89 10.70 22.77
N TYR A 217 19.07 10.78 23.41
CA TYR A 217 19.32 11.73 24.49
C TYR A 217 19.21 13.19 24.03
N ALA A 218 19.65 13.54 22.81
CA ALA A 218 19.46 14.87 22.25
C ALA A 218 18.00 15.14 21.88
N VAL A 219 17.27 14.13 21.42
CA VAL A 219 15.82 14.20 21.11
C VAL A 219 15.00 14.51 22.37
N GLN A 220 15.29 13.84 23.48
CA GLN A 220 14.57 14.02 24.75
C GLN A 220 14.96 15.25 25.55
N ASP A 221 16.16 15.80 25.34
CA ASP A 221 16.77 16.83 26.18
C ASP A 221 15.78 17.96 26.54
N THR A 222 15.75 18.35 27.81
CA THR A 222 14.82 19.38 28.32
C THR A 222 15.10 20.75 27.70
N ARG A 223 16.32 20.99 27.21
CA ARG A 223 16.73 22.21 26.48
C ARG A 223 16.21 22.27 25.04
N LYS A 224 15.76 21.12 24.49
CA LYS A 224 15.13 20.93 23.16
C LYS A 224 16.01 21.26 21.95
N ILE A 225 15.86 20.46 20.89
CA ILE A 225 16.54 20.65 19.59
C ILE A 225 15.62 21.25 18.50
N ALA A 226 14.30 21.15 18.65
CA ALA A 226 13.37 21.71 17.67
C ALA A 226 13.35 23.26 17.71
N PRO A 227 13.00 23.95 16.61
CA PRO A 227 12.76 25.40 16.58
C PRO A 227 11.75 25.90 17.63
N VAL A 228 11.75 27.20 17.94
CA VAL A 228 10.79 27.79 18.89
C VAL A 228 9.36 27.62 18.37
N GLY A 229 8.47 27.06 19.21
CA GLY A 229 7.09 26.75 18.82
C GLY A 229 6.92 25.45 18.02
N TRP A 230 7.96 24.62 17.94
CA TRP A 230 7.96 23.29 17.32
C TRP A 230 8.46 22.23 18.32
N HIS A 231 8.17 20.95 18.05
CA HIS A 231 8.68 19.79 18.77
C HIS A 231 9.26 18.73 17.83
N VAL A 232 10.04 17.78 18.37
CA VAL A 232 10.40 16.57 17.63
C VAL A 232 9.14 15.72 17.53
N SER A 233 8.82 15.17 16.36
CA SER A 233 7.59 14.40 16.15
C SER A 233 7.38 13.30 17.20
N THR A 234 6.16 13.17 17.69
CA THR A 234 5.68 12.07 18.52
C THR A 234 5.15 10.93 17.63
N SER A 235 4.90 9.74 18.21
CA SER A 235 4.10 8.70 17.52
C SER A 235 2.67 9.15 17.19
N THR A 236 2.07 10.03 17.99
CA THR A 236 0.74 10.63 17.70
C THR A 236 0.79 11.51 16.44
N ASP A 237 1.87 12.27 16.25
CA ASP A 237 2.06 13.10 15.06
C ASP A 237 2.21 12.23 13.82
N TRP A 238 3.06 11.20 13.89
CA TRP A 238 3.19 10.24 12.79
C TRP A 238 1.88 9.51 12.48
N ASN A 239 1.08 9.13 13.47
CA ASN A 239 -0.23 8.53 13.23
C ASN A 239 -1.20 9.53 12.55
N THR A 240 -1.13 10.81 12.93
CA THR A 240 -1.92 11.89 12.29
C THR A 240 -1.49 12.09 10.83
N LEU A 241 -0.18 12.12 10.57
CA LEU A 241 0.41 12.16 9.23
C LEU A 241 -0.04 10.96 8.39
N ILE A 242 0.12 9.74 8.88
CA ILE A 242 -0.24 8.46 8.22
C ILE A 242 -1.73 8.45 7.84
N ASN A 243 -2.61 8.90 8.74
CA ASN A 243 -4.04 9.02 8.46
C ASN A 243 -4.34 10.09 7.39
N ASN A 244 -3.69 11.26 7.47
CA ASN A 244 -3.91 12.38 6.56
C ASN A 244 -3.41 12.12 5.12
N ILE A 245 -2.49 11.17 4.92
CA ILE A 245 -1.94 10.81 3.60
C ILE A 245 -2.59 9.56 3.01
N GLY A 246 -3.61 9.01 3.69
CA GLY A 246 -4.36 7.85 3.22
C GLY A 246 -3.53 6.57 3.18
N CYS A 247 -2.65 6.36 4.15
CA CYS A 247 -2.00 5.07 4.37
C CYS A 247 -2.96 4.10 5.06
N SER A 248 -3.05 2.86 4.56
CA SER A 248 -3.66 1.75 5.29
C SER A 248 -2.61 0.99 6.09
N ALA A 249 -2.97 0.52 7.29
CA ALA A 249 -2.14 -0.42 8.04
C ALA A 249 -2.19 -1.81 7.38
N GLU A 250 -1.06 -2.50 7.34
CA GLU A 250 -0.99 -3.91 6.91
C GLU A 250 -1.78 -4.80 7.90
N GLU A 251 -2.57 -5.75 7.38
CA GLU A 251 -3.22 -6.77 8.23
C GLU A 251 -2.14 -7.64 8.88
N GLN A 252 -2.06 -7.53 10.22
CA GLN A 252 -0.89 -7.89 11.00
C GLN A 252 -0.63 -9.41 11.05
N TYR A 253 0.59 -9.82 10.67
CA TYR A 253 1.09 -11.19 10.88
C TYR A 253 2.11 -11.35 12.02
N GLU A 254 2.81 -10.30 12.45
CA GLU A 254 3.73 -10.35 13.60
C GLU A 254 3.61 -9.15 14.55
N VAL A 255 4.03 -9.35 15.80
CA VAL A 255 3.64 -8.53 16.96
C VAL A 255 4.44 -7.23 17.10
N ASP A 256 5.67 -7.18 16.58
CA ASP A 256 6.67 -6.14 16.90
C ASP A 256 6.99 -5.15 15.75
N TRP A 257 6.48 -5.36 14.53
CA TRP A 257 6.79 -4.54 13.36
C TRP A 257 5.52 -4.15 12.59
N GLN A 258 4.93 -3.00 12.94
CA GLN A 258 3.79 -2.46 12.19
C GLN A 258 4.27 -1.75 10.91
N ARG A 259 3.49 -1.92 9.84
CA ARG A 259 3.76 -1.31 8.53
C ARG A 259 2.50 -0.64 7.99
N TYR A 260 2.73 0.42 7.21
CA TYR A 260 1.68 1.19 6.55
C TYR A 260 2.01 1.34 5.06
N TYR A 261 1.10 0.98 4.17
CA TYR A 261 1.30 1.09 2.72
C TYR A 261 1.20 2.55 2.23
N ARG A 262 1.75 2.86 1.04
CA ARG A 262 1.95 4.21 0.47
C ARG A 262 3.08 5.03 1.11
N GLY A 263 4.11 4.39 1.68
CA GLY A 263 5.25 5.10 2.28
C GLY A 263 6.09 5.93 1.30
N GLY A 264 6.04 5.61 0.00
CA GLY A 264 6.66 6.36 -1.08
C GLY A 264 6.01 7.73 -1.34
N SER A 265 4.79 7.97 -0.86
CA SER A 265 4.19 9.32 -0.83
C SER A 265 5.06 10.34 -0.07
N LEU A 266 5.90 9.87 0.86
CA LEU A 266 6.80 10.69 1.66
C LEU A 266 8.21 10.85 1.06
N LYS A 267 8.64 9.97 0.16
CA LYS A 267 10.02 9.91 -0.35
C LYS A 267 10.27 10.94 -1.45
N GLU A 268 11.46 11.56 -1.47
CA GLU A 268 11.97 12.29 -2.65
C GLU A 268 11.86 11.42 -3.91
N THR A 269 11.38 12.00 -5.02
CA THR A 269 11.20 11.29 -6.29
C THR A 269 12.52 11.00 -7.02
N GLY A 270 12.50 9.96 -7.85
CA GLY A 270 13.65 9.54 -8.64
C GLY A 270 14.78 8.94 -7.80
N THR A 271 15.99 8.91 -8.36
CA THR A 271 17.15 8.20 -7.77
C THR A 271 18.36 9.12 -7.60
N LYS A 272 18.14 10.39 -7.24
CA LYS A 272 19.23 11.36 -7.02
C LYS A 272 20.00 11.06 -5.75
N HIS A 273 19.27 10.85 -4.65
CA HIS A 273 19.84 10.40 -3.38
C HIS A 273 19.40 8.96 -3.07
N TRP A 274 18.14 8.60 -3.38
CA TRP A 274 17.65 7.22 -3.28
C TRP A 274 18.29 6.29 -4.31
N LYS A 275 18.64 5.08 -3.88
CA LYS A 275 19.05 3.95 -4.73
C LYS A 275 17.84 3.47 -5.54
N ALA A 276 18.07 3.03 -6.78
CA ALA A 276 17.04 2.37 -7.58
C ALA A 276 16.59 1.05 -6.90
N PRO A 277 15.29 0.71 -6.88
CA PRO A 277 14.23 1.32 -7.69
C PRO A 277 13.58 2.59 -7.12
N ASN A 278 13.74 2.89 -5.83
CA ASN A 278 12.93 3.86 -5.09
C ASN A 278 11.41 3.62 -5.22
N THR A 279 10.98 2.38 -4.94
CA THR A 279 9.60 1.87 -5.13
C THR A 279 8.54 2.82 -4.55
N GLY A 280 7.51 3.13 -5.33
CA GLY A 280 6.36 3.95 -4.89
C GLY A 280 6.65 5.44 -4.66
N ALA A 281 7.87 5.94 -4.90
CA ALA A 281 8.23 7.32 -4.58
C ALA A 281 7.54 8.35 -5.47
N THR A 282 6.50 9.01 -4.94
CA THR A 282 5.74 10.08 -5.61
C THR A 282 6.01 11.47 -5.03
N ASN A 283 6.49 11.56 -3.78
CA ASN A 283 6.62 12.81 -3.01
C ASN A 283 5.34 13.68 -3.03
N ILE A 284 4.16 13.07 -3.13
CA ILE A 284 2.92 13.77 -3.53
C ILE A 284 2.53 14.92 -2.58
N ILE A 285 2.93 14.84 -1.30
CA ILE A 285 2.70 15.90 -0.29
C ILE A 285 3.92 16.82 -0.04
N ASN A 286 4.98 16.68 -0.85
CA ASN A 286 6.26 17.38 -0.70
C ASN A 286 7.01 17.16 0.64
N PHE A 287 6.73 16.08 1.37
CA PHE A 287 7.46 15.73 2.60
C PHE A 287 8.96 15.53 2.33
N THR A 288 9.33 15.04 1.16
CA THR A 288 10.71 15.00 0.65
C THR A 288 11.68 14.30 1.62
N ALA A 289 11.34 13.08 2.03
CA ALA A 289 12.24 12.23 2.80
C ALA A 289 13.43 11.80 1.93
N VAL A 290 14.63 11.89 2.50
CA VAL A 290 15.91 11.61 1.85
C VAL A 290 16.67 10.53 2.64
N PRO A 291 17.40 9.62 1.98
CA PRO A 291 17.97 8.42 2.59
C PRO A 291 19.28 8.73 3.32
N GLY A 292 19.16 9.45 4.43
CA GLY A 292 20.28 9.84 5.29
C GLY A 292 20.92 8.70 6.06
N GLY A 293 20.39 7.47 5.94
CA GLY A 293 20.86 6.32 6.69
C GLY A 293 20.74 6.51 8.21
N TYR A 294 21.61 5.83 8.94
CA TYR A 294 21.75 5.95 10.39
C TYR A 294 23.16 5.57 10.85
N ARG A 295 23.45 5.84 12.12
CA ARG A 295 24.66 5.36 12.82
C ARG A 295 24.26 4.45 13.98
N LYS A 296 24.94 3.33 14.16
CA LYS A 296 24.74 2.43 15.32
C LYS A 296 26.06 1.92 15.88
N ASN A 297 26.01 1.43 17.11
CA ASN A 297 27.12 0.69 17.71
C ASN A 297 27.00 -0.80 17.36
N GLU A 298 28.10 -1.42 16.97
CA GLU A 298 28.20 -2.87 16.83
C GLU A 298 29.40 -3.38 17.65
N TYR A 299 29.61 -4.70 17.68
CA TYR A 299 30.72 -5.34 18.39
C TYR A 299 32.12 -4.78 18.01
N ARG A 300 32.25 -4.15 16.83
CA ARG A 300 33.49 -3.52 16.34
C ARG A 300 33.48 -1.98 16.45
N GLY A 301 32.53 -1.40 17.17
CA GLY A 301 32.38 0.04 17.37
C GLY A 301 31.32 0.68 16.46
N TRP A 302 31.43 2.01 16.36
CA TRP A 302 30.42 2.87 15.75
C TRP A 302 30.55 2.98 14.23
N ASN A 303 29.50 2.59 13.51
CA ASN A 303 29.46 2.55 12.05
C ASN A 303 28.20 3.21 11.49
N PHE A 304 28.29 3.62 10.22
CA PHE A 304 27.20 4.23 9.46
C PHE A 304 26.64 3.23 8.44
N TYR A 305 25.33 3.25 8.24
CA TYR A 305 24.60 2.27 7.41
C TYR A 305 23.51 2.96 6.57
N SER A 306 23.17 2.32 5.45
CA SER A 306 21.98 2.58 4.63
C SER A 306 21.85 3.98 4.02
N MET A 307 22.90 4.82 3.93
CA MET A 307 22.82 6.03 3.10
C MET A 307 22.53 5.65 1.64
N GLY A 308 21.53 6.30 1.07
CA GLY A 308 20.98 5.97 -0.25
C GLY A 308 19.90 4.88 -0.23
N GLU A 309 19.83 4.07 0.82
CA GLU A 309 18.93 2.90 0.88
C GLU A 309 17.75 3.10 1.84
N GLU A 310 17.96 3.77 2.97
CA GLU A 310 16.95 3.95 4.01
C GLU A 310 17.05 5.34 4.67
N CYS A 311 15.93 5.83 5.22
CA CYS A 311 15.93 6.94 6.17
C CYS A 311 15.21 6.55 7.45
N TYR A 312 15.74 7.00 8.59
CA TYR A 312 15.17 6.75 9.92
C TYR A 312 14.88 8.08 10.61
N PHE A 313 13.67 8.21 11.16
CA PHE A 313 13.21 9.39 11.89
C PHE A 313 12.93 9.04 13.34
N TRP A 314 13.67 9.68 14.25
CA TRP A 314 13.35 9.60 15.68
C TRP A 314 12.00 10.21 15.99
N THR A 315 11.25 9.56 16.88
CA THR A 315 10.21 10.21 17.66
C THR A 315 10.68 10.51 19.08
N ASP A 316 9.96 11.37 19.79
CA ASP A 316 10.13 11.58 21.23
C ASP A 316 9.46 10.48 22.11
N THR A 317 8.99 9.37 21.51
CA THR A 317 8.29 8.28 22.21
C THR A 317 8.98 6.91 22.08
N HIS A 318 10.31 6.83 22.28
CA HIS A 318 11.11 5.58 22.18
C HIS A 318 10.90 4.76 20.89
N ILE A 319 10.42 5.41 19.83
CA ILE A 319 10.01 4.82 18.56
C ILE A 319 10.73 5.55 17.43
N PHE A 320 10.96 4.86 16.32
CA PHE A 320 11.37 5.47 15.07
C PHE A 320 10.50 4.98 13.91
N TYR A 321 10.33 5.83 12.91
CA TYR A 321 9.72 5.49 11.63
C TYR A 321 10.81 5.42 10.56
N HIS A 322 10.67 4.51 9.60
CA HIS A 322 11.64 4.38 8.50
C HIS A 322 10.98 4.13 7.14
N LEU A 323 11.69 4.53 6.09
CA LEU A 323 11.33 4.31 4.69
C LEU A 323 12.52 3.64 3.99
N ALA A 324 12.26 2.72 3.09
CA ALA A 324 13.26 1.98 2.33
C ALA A 324 13.15 2.22 0.81
N TYR A 325 14.27 2.09 0.10
CA TYR A 325 14.35 2.27 -1.35
C TYR A 325 13.61 1.19 -2.16
N ASP A 326 13.42 0.00 -1.60
CA ASP A 326 12.83 -1.17 -2.28
C ASP A 326 11.33 -1.34 -2.02
N ARG A 327 10.76 -0.60 -1.07
CA ARG A 327 9.38 -0.74 -0.60
C ARG A 327 8.57 0.56 -0.66
N ASP A 328 7.25 0.41 -0.75
CA ASP A 328 6.26 1.49 -0.65
C ASP A 328 5.58 1.47 0.73
N GLU A 329 6.40 1.40 1.78
CA GLU A 329 5.97 1.14 3.16
C GLU A 329 6.58 2.16 4.12
N ILE A 330 5.80 2.57 5.13
CA ILE A 330 6.29 3.22 6.34
C ILE A 330 6.42 2.14 7.42
N GLY A 331 7.65 1.84 7.83
CA GLY A 331 7.92 0.84 8.86
C GLY A 331 8.10 1.47 10.24
N LEU A 332 7.40 0.93 11.24
CA LEU A 332 7.52 1.30 12.65
C LEU A 332 8.57 0.43 13.35
N GLY A 333 9.44 1.02 14.17
CA GLY A 333 10.40 0.28 14.99
C GLY A 333 10.54 0.84 16.41
N SER A 334 10.93 -0.02 17.36
CA SER A 334 11.12 0.33 18.77
C SER A 334 12.60 0.46 19.15
N SER A 335 12.91 1.32 20.11
CA SER A 335 14.28 1.72 20.45
C SER A 335 14.78 1.37 21.86
N TYR A 336 14.09 0.50 22.59
CA TYR A 336 14.47 0.12 23.96
C TYR A 336 15.92 -0.38 24.10
N TYR A 337 16.57 -0.82 23.01
CA TYR A 337 17.97 -1.26 22.98
C TYR A 337 18.89 -0.37 22.12
N THR A 338 18.42 0.78 21.62
CA THR A 338 19.11 1.56 20.57
C THR A 338 19.17 3.07 20.83
N LEU A 339 19.01 3.54 22.08
CA LEU A 339 19.00 4.97 22.44
C LEU A 339 20.24 5.77 21.98
N ASN A 340 21.38 5.10 21.85
CA ASN A 340 22.63 5.71 21.37
C ASN A 340 22.77 5.70 19.84
N ASN A 341 21.90 5.00 19.10
CA ASN A 341 21.89 5.08 17.63
C ASN A 341 21.55 6.51 17.20
N MET A 342 22.13 6.93 16.08
CA MET A 342 21.98 8.29 15.57
C MET A 342 21.14 8.24 14.30
N MET A 343 19.97 8.89 14.33
CA MET A 343 18.98 8.89 13.25
C MET A 343 18.57 10.34 12.93
N SER A 344 17.91 10.55 11.79
CA SER A 344 17.42 11.89 11.41
C SER A 344 16.26 12.32 12.31
N VAL A 345 16.01 13.63 12.35
CA VAL A 345 14.87 14.23 13.06
C VAL A 345 14.06 15.07 12.08
N ARG A 346 12.74 14.92 12.14
CA ARG A 346 11.75 15.85 11.56
C ARG A 346 10.99 16.49 12.70
N CYS A 347 10.95 17.81 12.73
CA CYS A 347 10.11 18.53 13.67
C CYS A 347 8.73 18.79 13.06
N VAL A 348 7.75 18.88 13.96
CA VAL A 348 6.36 19.17 13.66
C VAL A 348 5.90 20.31 14.57
N LYS A 349 4.79 20.94 14.18
CA LYS A 349 4.07 21.93 14.96
C LYS A 349 2.57 21.75 14.70
N ASP A 350 1.80 21.77 15.79
CA ASP A 350 0.33 21.81 15.78
C ASP A 350 -0.24 23.23 15.53
#